data_AF-A0A960B9X5-F1
#
_entry.id   AF-A0A960B9X5-F1
#
_cell.length_a   1.000
_cell.length_b   1.000
_cell.length_c   1.000
_cell.angle_alpha   90.00
_cell.angle_beta   90.00
_cell.angle_gamma   90.00
#
_symmetry.space_group_name_H-M   'P 1'
#
loop_
_entity.id
_entity.type
_entity.pdbx_description
1 polymer ?
#
loop_
_entity_poly.entity_id
_entity_poly.type
_entity_poly.pdbx_seq_one_letter_code
_entity_poly.pdbx_strand_id
1 'polypeptide(L)'
;MELHVIEHPLVAHKVSLLRDENTASATFRQLVEELVTLLAYEATREVRVEPVEVKTPITTTTGVELTRPRPLVVPILRAGLGMLEGMMRLMPTA
;
A
#
# COMPACT_ATOMS: atom_id res chain seq x y z
N MET A 1 -5.18 10.95 18.84
CA MET A 1 -4.83 10.83 17.41
C MET A 1 -3.50 10.10 17.39
N GLU A 2 -3.49 8.86 16.94
CA GLU A 2 -2.28 8.05 16.88
C GLU A 2 -1.57 8.34 15.55
N LEU A 3 -0.30 8.72 15.62
CA LEU A 3 0.53 9.02 14.46
C LEU A 3 1.53 7.88 14.30
N HIS A 4 1.48 7.22 13.14
CA HIS A 4 2.48 6.24 12.77
C HIS A 4 3.44 6.86 11.74
N VAL A 5 4.73 6.90 12.07
CA VAL A 5 5.79 7.37 11.18
C VAL A 5 6.58 6.15 10.71
N ILE A 6 6.67 5.97 9.39
CA ILE A 6 7.45 4.86 8.82
C ILE A 6 8.93 5.22 8.86
N GLU A 7 9.66 4.63 9.81
CA GLU A 7 11.10 4.79 9.95
C GLU A 7 11.85 3.72 9.13
N HIS A 8 11.91 3.93 7.81
CA HIS A 8 12.64 3.04 6.91
C HIS A 8 13.64 3.82 6.03
N PRO A 9 14.92 3.41 5.93
CA PRO A 9 15.94 4.15 5.17
C PRO A 9 15.56 4.38 3.70
N LEU A 10 14.94 3.40 3.05
CA LEU A 10 14.47 3.56 1.66
C LEU A 10 13.33 4.56 1.53
N VAL A 11 12.43 4.65 2.52
CA VAL A 11 11.35 5.63 2.52
C VAL A 11 11.94 7.02 2.71
N ALA A 12 12.83 7.21 3.68
CA ALA A 12 13.52 8.47 3.91
C ALA A 12 14.31 8.95 2.69
N HIS A 13 15.02 8.04 2.01
CA HIS A 13 15.74 8.34 0.77
C HIS A 13 14.79 8.79 -0.35
N LYS A 14 13.68 8.06 -0.58
CA LYS A 14 12.69 8.41 -1.61
C LYS A 14 11.98 9.73 -1.30
N VAL A 15 11.67 10.01 -0.03
CA VAL A 15 11.11 11.29 0.40
C VAL A 15 12.09 12.44 0.14
N SER A 16 13.39 12.20 0.32
CA SER A 16 14.42 13.21 0.01
C SER A 16 14.44 13.55 -1.48
N LEU A 17 14.41 12.54 -2.35
CA LEU A 17 14.31 12.74 -3.81
C LEU A 17 12.99 13.40 -4.21
N LEU A 18 11.88 13.02 -3.58
CA LEU A 18 10.56 13.63 -3.84
C LEU A 18 10.54 15.13 -3.52
N ARG A 19 11.33 15.57 -2.54
CA ARG A 19 11.42 16.97 -2.09
C ARG A 19 12.42 17.82 -2.88
N ASP A 20 13.33 17.19 -3.63
CA ASP A 20 14.30 17.91 -4.47
C ASP A 20 13.58 18.61 -5.63
N GLU A 21 13.78 19.92 -5.76
CA GLU A 21 13.20 20.75 -6.82
C GLU A 21 13.68 20.37 -8.23
N ASN A 22 14.83 19.69 -8.32
CA ASN A 22 15.42 19.23 -9.57
C ASN A 22 14.85 17.88 -10.04
N THR A 23 13.99 17.24 -9.24
CA THR A 23 13.40 15.95 -9.59
C THR A 23 12.43 16.09 -10.76
N ALA A 24 12.74 15.43 -11.87
CA ALA A 24 11.91 15.42 -13.06
C ALA A 24 10.51 14.86 -12.77
N SER A 25 9.48 15.43 -13.42
CA SER A 25 8.08 15.09 -13.19
C SER A 25 7.75 13.60 -13.40
N ALA A 26 8.46 12.91 -14.29
CA ALA A 26 8.28 11.47 -14.51
C ALA A 26 8.78 10.66 -13.30
N THR A 27 9.99 10.97 -12.81
CA THR A 27 10.58 10.36 -11.63
C THR A 27 9.75 10.65 -10.38
N PHE A 28 9.25 11.89 -10.22
CA PHE A 28 8.36 12.24 -9.12
C PHE A 28 7.13 11.31 -9.05
N ARG A 29 6.46 11.08 -10.18
CA ARG A 29 5.29 10.19 -10.22
C ARG A 29 5.64 8.76 -9.82
N GLN A 30 6.76 8.23 -10.31
CA GLN A 30 7.25 6.90 -9.92
C GLN A 30 7.54 6.82 -8.41
N LEU A 31 8.21 7.83 -7.86
CA LEU A 31 8.51 7.89 -6.43
C LEU A 31 7.24 7.93 -5.57
N VAL A 32 6.22 8.68 -5.97
CA VAL A 32 4.91 8.70 -5.28
C VAL A 32 4.28 7.32 -5.28
N GLU A 33 4.24 6.65 -6.43
CA GLU A 33 3.65 5.32 -6.56
C GLU A 33 4.36 4.29 -5.65
N GLU A 34 5.70 4.29 -5.66
CA GLU A 34 6.52 3.42 -4.81
C GLU A 34 6.30 3.71 -3.32
N LEU A 35 6.30 4.99 -2.93
CA LEU A 35 6.05 5.41 -1.54
C LEU A 35 4.67 4.99 -1.07
N VAL A 36 3.65 5.13 -1.90
CA VAL A 36 2.28 4.73 -1.55
C VAL A 36 2.16 3.21 -1.40
N THR A 37 2.86 2.45 -2.24
CA THR A 37 2.93 0.99 -2.09
C THR A 37 3.50 0.62 -0.71
N LEU A 38 4.58 1.27 -0.27
CA LEU A 38 5.18 1.03 1.04
C LEU A 38 4.25 1.48 2.19
N LEU A 39 3.61 2.66 2.04
CA LEU A 39 2.64 3.15 3.01
C LEU A 39 1.44 2.21 3.17
N ALA A 40 0.94 1.68 2.05
CA ALA A 40 -0.18 0.76 2.03
C ALA A 40 0.15 -0.58 2.70
N TYR A 41 1.37 -1.08 2.53
CA TYR A 41 1.85 -2.27 3.24
C TYR A 41 1.82 -2.07 4.76
N GLU A 42 2.37 -0.96 5.26
CA GLU A 42 2.35 -0.67 6.70
C GLU A 42 0.93 -0.35 7.20
N ALA A 43 0.13 0.37 6.43
CA ALA A 43 -1.24 0.73 6.80
C ALA A 43 -2.20 -0.47 6.88
N THR A 44 -1.88 -1.57 6.18
CA THR A 44 -2.69 -2.80 6.17
C THR A 44 -2.21 -3.86 7.17
N ARG A 45 -1.22 -3.54 8.01
CA ARG A 45 -0.62 -4.46 8.99
C ARG A 45 -1.62 -5.09 9.96
N GLU A 46 -2.69 -4.37 10.29
CA GLU A 46 -3.71 -4.79 11.25
C GLU A 46 -5.09 -5.01 10.61
N VAL A 47 -5.12 -5.19 9.29
CA VAL A 47 -6.38 -5.45 8.60
C VAL A 47 -6.99 -6.77 9.09
N ARG A 48 -8.31 -6.78 9.28
CA ARG A 48 -9.02 -7.94 9.84
C ARG A 48 -9.03 -9.11 8.85
N VAL A 49 -8.74 -10.30 9.38
CA VAL A 49 -8.75 -11.56 8.64
C VAL A 49 -9.59 -12.60 9.35
N GLU A 50 -10.09 -13.58 8.59
CA GLU A 50 -10.78 -14.76 9.10
C GLU A 50 -10.15 -16.05 8.57
N PRO A 51 -10.17 -17.16 9.35
CA PRO A 51 -9.62 -18.43 8.91
C PRO A 51 -10.48 -19.05 7.81
N VAL A 52 -9.85 -19.60 6.79
CA VAL A 52 -10.53 -20.27 5.67
C VAL A 52 -9.85 -21.60 5.36
N GLU A 53 -10.63 -22.61 5.00
CA GLU A 53 -10.10 -23.91 4.56
C GLU A 53 -9.65 -23.82 3.09
N VAL A 54 -8.40 -24.21 2.82
CA VAL A 54 -7.81 -24.16 1.48
C VAL A 54 -7.26 -25.53 1.09
N LYS A 55 -7.62 -26.00 -0.10
CA LYS A 55 -7.06 -27.22 -0.70
C LYS A 55 -5.83 -26.88 -1.53
N THR A 56 -4.67 -27.32 -1.08
CA THR A 56 -3.42 -27.24 -1.86
C THR A 56 -3.26 -28.49 -2.75
N PRO A 57 -2.32 -28.51 -3.71
CA PRO A 57 -2.04 -29.71 -4.50
C PRO A 57 -1.65 -30.95 -3.68
N ILE A 58 -1.19 -30.78 -2.44
CA ILE A 58 -0.72 -31.87 -1.57
C ILE A 58 -1.78 -32.23 -0.51
N THR A 59 -2.35 -31.24 0.19
CA THR A 59 -3.30 -31.46 1.29
C THR A 59 -4.21 -30.26 1.54
N THR A 60 -5.27 -30.47 2.31
CA THR A 60 -6.10 -29.40 2.88
C THR A 60 -5.42 -28.79 4.11
N THR A 61 -5.47 -27.46 4.22
CA THR A 61 -4.93 -26.70 5.36
C THR A 61 -5.77 -25.47 5.67
N THR A 62 -5.53 -24.83 6.80
CA THR A 62 -6.15 -23.55 7.18
C THR A 62 -5.28 -22.38 6.70
N GLY A 63 -5.86 -21.51 5.89
CA GLY A 63 -5.30 -20.21 5.48
C GLY A 63 -6.06 -19.05 6.14
N VAL A 64 -5.80 -17.84 5.64
CA VAL A 64 -6.49 -16.62 6.07
C VAL A 64 -7.03 -15.86 4.87
N GLU A 65 -8.20 -15.27 5.01
CA GLU A 65 -8.77 -14.34 4.03
C GLU A 65 -9.14 -13.01 4.69
N LEU A 66 -9.19 -11.94 3.88
CA LEU A 66 -9.63 -10.62 4.34
C LEU A 66 -11.13 -10.65 4.70
N THR A 67 -11.45 -10.22 5.92
CA THR A 67 -12.84 -10.15 6.39
C THR A 67 -13.65 -9.12 5.58
N ARG A 68 -14.95 -9.36 5.44
CA ARG A 68 -15.89 -8.38 4.85
C ARG A 68 -16.37 -7.34 5.89
N PRO A 69 -16.67 -6.08 5.47
CA PRO A 69 -16.40 -5.51 4.15
C PRO A 69 -14.90 -5.25 3.95
N ARG A 70 -14.44 -5.35 2.69
CA ARG A 70 -13.04 -5.07 2.33
C ARG A 70 -12.75 -3.58 2.50
N PRO A 71 -11.49 -3.18 2.77
CA PRO A 71 -11.10 -1.78 2.81
C PRO A 71 -11.46 -1.06 1.50
N LEU A 72 -11.95 0.17 1.60
CA LEU A 72 -12.27 1.03 0.46
C LEU A 72 -11.18 2.08 0.28
N VAL A 73 -10.71 2.27 -0.95
CA VAL A 73 -9.71 3.29 -1.28
C VAL A 73 -10.40 4.53 -1.85
N VAL A 74 -10.24 5.68 -1.18
CA VAL A 74 -10.86 6.95 -1.60
C VAL A 74 -9.77 7.99 -1.89
N PRO A 75 -9.41 8.22 -3.16
CA PRO A 75 -8.41 9.21 -3.52
C PRO A 75 -8.96 10.64 -3.44
N ILE A 76 -8.21 11.56 -2.84
CA ILE A 76 -8.55 12.98 -2.83
C ILE A 76 -7.93 13.65 -4.06
N LEU A 77 -8.79 14.19 -4.94
CA LEU A 77 -8.37 14.73 -6.23
C LEU A 77 -7.72 16.12 -6.11
N ARG A 78 -6.77 16.48 -6.99
CA ARG A 78 -6.27 15.72 -8.16
C ARG A 78 -5.03 14.87 -7.85
N ALA A 79 -4.24 15.25 -6.85
CA ALA A 79 -2.96 14.61 -6.55
C ALA A 79 -3.12 13.13 -6.12
N GLY A 80 -4.25 12.77 -5.51
CA GLY A 80 -4.53 11.40 -5.10
C GLY A 80 -4.64 10.39 -6.25
N LEU A 81 -4.80 10.83 -7.51
CA LEU A 81 -4.80 9.92 -8.66
C LEU A 81 -3.45 9.22 -8.85
N GLY A 82 -2.33 9.92 -8.62
CA GLY A 82 -1.00 9.31 -8.71
C GLY A 82 -0.70 8.34 -7.57
N MET A 83 -1.45 8.44 -6.47
CA MET A 83 -1.33 7.54 -5.32
C MET A 83 -2.18 6.28 -5.48
N LEU A 84 -3.32 6.40 -6.16
CA LEU A 84 -4.27 5.31 -6.35
C LEU A 84 -3.60 4.07 -6.98
N GLU A 85 -2.72 4.30 -7.96
CA GLU A 85 -2.03 3.21 -8.66
C GLU A 85 -1.19 2.35 -7.71
N GLY A 86 -0.43 2.98 -6.79
CA GLY A 86 0.36 2.28 -5.77
C GLY A 86 -0.50 1.48 -4.79
N MET A 87 -1.67 2.00 -4.42
CA MET A 87 -2.60 1.28 -3.54
C MET A 87 -3.23 0.07 -4.22
N MET A 88 -3.68 0.24 -5.48
CA MET A 88 -4.34 -0.81 -6.25
C MET A 88 -3.39 -1.98 -6.58
N ARG A 89 -2.07 -1.76 -6.62
CA ARG A 89 -1.08 -2.84 -6.75
C ARG A 89 -1.10 -3.82 -5.57
N LEU A 90 -1.36 -3.35 -4.35
CA LEU A 90 -1.43 -4.21 -3.15
C LEU A 90 -2.82 -4.73 -2.86
N MET A 91 -3.86 -3.92 -3.12
CA MET A 91 -5.24 -4.33 -2.94
C MET A 91 -6.02 -4.16 -4.25
N PRO A 92 -5.87 -5.07 -5.22
CA PRO A 92 -6.52 -4.96 -6.52
C PRO A 92 -8.05 -5.13 -6.45
N THR A 93 -8.56 -5.66 -5.33
CA THR A 93 -9.98 -5.92 -5.12
C THR A 93 -10.67 -4.87 -4.22
N ALA A 94 -9.97 -3.77 -3.94
CA ALA A 94 -10.49 -2.64 -3.15
C ALA A 94 -11.19 -1.60 -4.05
#